data_AF-A0A1V9Z750-F1
#
_entry.id   AF-A0A1V9Z750-F1
#
_cell.length_a   1.000
_cell.length_b   1.000
_cell.length_c   1.000
_cell.angle_alpha   90.00
_cell.angle_beta   90.00
_cell.angle_gamma   90.00
#
_symmetry.space_group_name_H-M   'P 1'
#
loop_
_entity.id
_entity.type
_entity.pdbx_description
1 polymer ?
#
loop_
_entity_poly.entity_id
_entity_poly.type
_entity_poly.pdbx_seq_one_letter_code
_entity_poly.pdbx_strand_id
1 'polypeptide(L)'
;MVKHSLQEQLTAFRKSASEDQLVDAAGLMSVLLVKPDERAAFAHLDGPTTLGKLSIRLSCSVPNCLAVNHLQQLCAEQAAMAMPWTYSKAFGFHIGQKRLHTCLRYLLICITHMTLDAAIAEELSGAQLPQMLFDEFVAQKSTTTPSIARADDGASLPLPQSCRLLALEALRNLSYTEAKATPHFSTDALDDLWDLLLTSTLVDEVGLVADVLCNLSTHAPRSLHATKDRLDALVKRLVDENQTDDPRVRIGLGDVAVNLARDNHYSVVFLCALEAGPAPGRPIHFLRDWAEDCTDAGLRATLEALTHNLAWSDVSTKIALQKLGASSFLQVFVG
;
A
#
# COMPACT_ATOMS: atom_id res chain seq x y z
N MET A 1 -33.48 2.34 -17.19
CA MET A 1 -32.19 1.91 -16.60
C MET A 1 -31.93 0.48 -17.03
N VAL A 2 -30.90 0.22 -17.82
CA VAL A 2 -30.51 -1.15 -18.19
C VAL A 2 -29.94 -1.80 -16.92
N LYS A 3 -30.55 -2.89 -16.46
CA LYS A 3 -30.01 -3.70 -15.37
C LYS A 3 -29.00 -4.67 -15.99
N HIS A 4 -27.73 -4.46 -15.75
CA HIS A 4 -26.69 -5.43 -16.09
C HIS A 4 -26.61 -6.46 -14.96
N SER A 5 -26.72 -7.74 -15.29
CA SER A 5 -26.45 -8.83 -14.35
C SER A 5 -25.02 -9.34 -14.55
N LEU A 6 -24.35 -9.73 -13.46
CA LEU A 6 -22.99 -10.25 -13.54
C LEU A 6 -22.91 -11.54 -14.38
N GLN A 7 -24.00 -12.33 -14.40
CA GLN A 7 -24.15 -13.52 -15.25
C GLN A 7 -24.07 -13.21 -16.75
N GLU A 8 -24.74 -12.15 -17.20
CA GLU A 8 -24.73 -11.72 -18.60
C GLU A 8 -23.34 -11.23 -18.99
N GLN A 9 -22.69 -10.45 -18.13
CA GLN A 9 -21.35 -9.94 -18.39
C GLN A 9 -20.31 -11.05 -18.43
N LEU A 10 -20.44 -12.04 -17.55
CA LEU A 10 -19.59 -13.23 -17.56
C LEU A 10 -19.80 -14.07 -18.83
N THR A 11 -21.03 -14.15 -19.35
CA THR A 11 -21.32 -14.82 -20.62
C THR A 11 -20.77 -14.03 -21.81
N ALA A 12 -20.88 -12.70 -21.79
CA ALA A 12 -20.35 -11.81 -22.82
C ALA A 12 -18.81 -11.87 -22.84
N PHE A 13 -18.17 -11.90 -21.68
CA PHE A 13 -16.72 -12.06 -21.53
C PHE A 13 -16.25 -13.38 -22.18
N ARG A 14 -16.91 -14.51 -21.88
CA ARG A 14 -16.57 -15.83 -22.46
C ARG A 14 -16.78 -15.93 -23.96
N LYS A 15 -17.79 -15.25 -24.49
CA LYS A 15 -18.16 -15.28 -25.91
C LYS A 15 -17.57 -14.11 -26.69
N SER A 16 -16.66 -13.35 -26.09
CA SER A 16 -16.02 -12.22 -26.74
C SER A 16 -15.32 -12.69 -28.02
N ALA A 17 -15.64 -12.03 -29.13
CA ALA A 17 -15.05 -12.29 -30.44
C ALA A 17 -13.98 -11.25 -30.80
N SER A 18 -13.78 -10.25 -29.93
CA SER A 18 -12.83 -9.15 -30.11
C SER A 18 -12.29 -8.65 -28.76
N GLU A 19 -11.13 -7.98 -28.79
CA GLU A 19 -10.54 -7.36 -27.61
C GLU A 19 -11.48 -6.32 -26.98
N ASP A 20 -12.22 -5.57 -27.79
CA ASP A 20 -13.13 -4.51 -27.31
C ASP A 20 -14.27 -5.10 -26.47
N GLN A 21 -14.91 -6.17 -26.96
CA GLN A 21 -15.96 -6.87 -26.22
C GLN A 21 -15.45 -7.49 -24.92
N LEU A 22 -14.22 -7.98 -24.92
CA LEU A 22 -13.58 -8.54 -23.72
C LEU A 22 -13.35 -7.44 -22.67
N VAL A 23 -12.78 -6.31 -23.09
CA VAL A 23 -12.50 -5.17 -22.20
C VAL A 23 -13.78 -4.55 -21.65
N ASP A 24 -14.82 -4.40 -22.48
CA ASP A 24 -16.10 -3.86 -22.03
C ASP A 24 -16.77 -4.78 -21.00
N ALA A 25 -16.78 -6.09 -21.26
CA ALA A 25 -17.32 -7.08 -20.33
C ALA A 25 -16.49 -7.12 -19.02
N ALA A 26 -15.16 -7.07 -19.10
CA ALA A 26 -14.28 -7.03 -17.94
C ALA A 26 -14.52 -5.78 -17.09
N GLY A 27 -14.64 -4.61 -17.73
CA GLY A 27 -14.93 -3.36 -17.01
C GLY A 27 -16.28 -3.40 -16.29
N LEU A 28 -17.33 -3.92 -16.95
CA LEU A 28 -18.64 -4.08 -16.34
C LEU A 28 -18.63 -5.11 -15.20
N MET A 29 -17.88 -6.21 -15.36
CA MET A 29 -17.67 -7.18 -14.28
C MET A 29 -16.98 -6.55 -13.07
N SER A 30 -15.91 -5.77 -13.26
CA SER A 30 -15.22 -5.07 -12.17
C SER A 30 -16.14 -4.12 -11.40
N VAL A 31 -17.04 -3.40 -12.09
CA VAL A 31 -18.02 -2.53 -11.44
C VAL A 31 -19.07 -3.33 -10.67
N LEU A 32 -19.55 -4.45 -11.23
CA LEU A 32 -20.58 -5.28 -10.61
C LEU A 32 -20.06 -6.05 -9.39
N LEU A 33 -18.80 -6.49 -9.41
CA LEU A 33 -18.14 -7.19 -8.29
C LEU A 33 -17.99 -6.32 -7.03
N VAL A 34 -18.10 -4.99 -7.14
CA VAL A 34 -18.15 -4.09 -5.98
C VAL A 34 -19.37 -4.40 -5.10
N LYS A 35 -20.49 -4.86 -5.68
CA LYS A 35 -21.75 -5.10 -4.96
C LYS A 35 -21.74 -6.46 -4.24
N PRO A 36 -21.99 -6.51 -2.92
CA PRO A 36 -21.97 -7.75 -2.13
C PRO A 36 -22.87 -8.87 -2.69
N ASP A 37 -24.11 -8.55 -3.07
CA ASP A 37 -25.08 -9.53 -3.58
C ASP A 37 -24.63 -10.20 -4.90
N GLU A 38 -23.95 -9.44 -5.76
CA GLU A 38 -23.44 -9.96 -7.04
C GLU A 38 -22.25 -10.91 -6.83
N ARG A 39 -21.44 -10.73 -5.76
CA ARG A 39 -20.32 -11.65 -5.43
C ARG A 39 -20.82 -13.06 -5.10
N ALA A 40 -21.92 -13.15 -4.34
CA ALA A 40 -22.54 -14.43 -3.98
C ALA A 40 -23.20 -15.13 -5.19
N ALA A 41 -23.76 -14.36 -6.13
CA ALA A 41 -24.30 -14.92 -7.36
C ALA A 41 -23.18 -15.44 -8.28
N PHE A 42 -22.06 -14.70 -8.39
CA PHE A 42 -20.89 -15.10 -9.17
C PHE A 42 -20.31 -16.44 -8.73
N ALA A 43 -20.19 -16.62 -7.41
CA ALA A 43 -19.76 -17.86 -6.76
C ALA A 43 -20.46 -19.11 -7.31
N HIS A 44 -21.77 -19.03 -7.47
CA HIS A 44 -22.60 -20.13 -7.95
C HIS A 44 -22.59 -20.28 -9.48
N LEU A 45 -22.44 -19.18 -10.21
CA LEU A 45 -22.48 -19.17 -11.69
C LEU A 45 -21.17 -19.60 -12.34
N ASP A 46 -20.07 -19.60 -11.59
CA ASP A 46 -18.75 -19.92 -12.11
C ASP A 46 -18.60 -21.40 -12.52
N GLY A 47 -18.96 -22.38 -11.69
CA GLY A 47 -18.74 -23.80 -12.04
C GLY A 47 -17.28 -24.12 -12.46
N PRO A 48 -16.96 -25.34 -12.91
CA PRO A 48 -15.57 -25.77 -13.12
C PRO A 48 -14.89 -25.27 -14.41
N THR A 49 -15.56 -24.50 -15.28
CA THR A 49 -15.12 -24.32 -16.69
C THR A 49 -15.11 -22.89 -17.21
N THR A 50 -15.78 -21.97 -16.52
CA THR A 50 -16.07 -20.60 -16.97
C THR A 50 -14.85 -19.72 -17.14
N LEU A 51 -13.82 -20.07 -16.40
CA LEU A 51 -12.72 -19.22 -16.04
C LEU A 51 -11.42 -20.08 -16.31
N GLY A 52 -11.53 -21.20 -17.05
CA GLY A 52 -10.38 -21.97 -17.59
C GLY A 52 -9.49 -21.23 -18.62
N LYS A 53 -9.77 -19.94 -18.89
CA LYS A 53 -8.94 -19.01 -19.69
C LYS A 53 -8.65 -17.67 -18.98
N LEU A 54 -9.12 -17.52 -17.76
CA LEU A 54 -8.93 -16.44 -16.77
C LEU A 54 -9.75 -16.99 -15.62
N SER A 55 -9.24 -17.56 -14.51
CA SER A 55 -10.11 -18.34 -13.58
C SER A 55 -10.54 -17.54 -12.36
N ILE A 56 -11.76 -17.68 -11.78
CA ILE A 56 -12.27 -17.08 -10.49
C ILE A 56 -13.33 -18.00 -9.83
N ARG A 57 -12.94 -18.97 -8.99
CA ARG A 57 -13.84 -19.68 -8.05
C ARG A 57 -14.06 -18.77 -6.87
N LEU A 58 -15.27 -18.25 -6.77
CA LEU A 58 -15.83 -17.79 -5.51
C LEU A 58 -16.54 -19.00 -4.89
N SER A 59 -15.82 -19.91 -4.26
CA SER A 59 -16.38 -20.81 -3.23
C SER A 59 -15.23 -21.52 -2.51
N CYS A 60 -15.32 -21.48 -1.18
CA CYS A 60 -14.49 -22.15 -0.17
C CYS A 60 -13.20 -21.43 0.25
N SER A 61 -13.12 -21.19 1.56
CA SER A 61 -12.10 -21.75 2.45
C SER A 61 -11.03 -22.59 1.71
N VAL A 62 -10.03 -21.88 1.13
CA VAL A 62 -8.66 -22.24 0.64
C VAL A 62 -8.46 -23.63 -0.02
N PRO A 63 -7.81 -23.83 -1.20
CA PRO A 63 -6.75 -23.03 -1.87
C PRO A 63 -7.04 -22.67 -3.35
N ASN A 64 -6.42 -21.57 -3.82
CA ASN A 64 -6.55 -20.92 -5.15
C ASN A 64 -7.58 -19.80 -5.20
N CYS A 65 -7.26 -18.64 -4.57
CA CYS A 65 -7.91 -17.41 -4.99
C CYS A 65 -7.53 -17.16 -6.44
N LEU A 66 -8.52 -17.29 -7.29
CA LEU A 66 -8.27 -17.51 -8.69
C LEU A 66 -7.87 -16.20 -9.44
N ALA A 67 -8.17 -15.02 -8.87
CA ALA A 67 -7.54 -13.74 -9.26
C ALA A 67 -6.02 -13.72 -9.02
N VAL A 68 -5.56 -14.32 -7.91
CA VAL A 68 -4.12 -14.47 -7.61
C VAL A 68 -3.49 -15.47 -8.57
N ASN A 69 -4.16 -16.58 -8.88
CA ASN A 69 -3.64 -17.55 -9.86
C ASN A 69 -3.55 -16.95 -11.26
N HIS A 70 -4.52 -16.11 -11.64
CA HIS A 70 -4.48 -15.42 -12.92
C HIS A 70 -3.37 -14.37 -12.96
N LEU A 71 -3.20 -13.60 -11.89
CA LEU A 71 -2.08 -12.68 -11.75
C LEU A 71 -0.74 -13.43 -11.82
N GLN A 72 -0.59 -14.54 -11.08
CA GLN A 72 0.57 -15.43 -11.14
C GLN A 72 0.87 -15.90 -12.56
N GLN A 73 -0.14 -16.38 -13.28
CA GLN A 73 0.03 -16.84 -14.66
C GLN A 73 0.44 -15.70 -15.57
N LEU A 74 -0.15 -14.52 -15.41
CA LEU A 74 0.19 -13.34 -16.18
C LEU A 74 1.63 -12.91 -15.91
N CYS A 75 2.01 -12.76 -14.63
CA CYS A 75 3.37 -12.40 -14.22
C CYS A 75 4.40 -13.44 -14.70
N ALA A 76 4.09 -14.73 -14.59
CA ALA A 76 4.94 -15.79 -15.13
C ALA A 76 5.08 -15.70 -16.67
N GLU A 77 4.00 -15.37 -17.38
CA GLU A 77 4.04 -15.12 -18.81
C GLU A 77 4.95 -13.92 -19.12
N GLN A 78 4.80 -12.81 -18.39
CA GLN A 78 5.60 -11.60 -18.59
C GLN A 78 7.08 -11.80 -18.25
N ALA A 79 7.38 -12.51 -17.17
CA ALA A 79 8.74 -12.83 -16.74
C ALA A 79 9.50 -13.68 -17.79
N ALA A 80 8.78 -14.51 -18.55
CA ALA A 80 9.35 -15.29 -19.64
C ALA A 80 9.57 -14.47 -20.94
N MET A 81 9.08 -13.24 -21.02
CA MET A 81 9.22 -12.39 -22.22
C MET A 81 10.50 -11.55 -22.16
N ALA A 82 11.14 -11.40 -23.32
CA ALA A 82 12.25 -10.45 -23.48
C ALA A 82 11.80 -8.99 -23.36
N MET A 83 10.53 -8.70 -23.68
CA MET A 83 9.91 -7.38 -23.53
C MET A 83 8.57 -7.53 -22.78
N PRO A 84 8.57 -7.38 -21.45
CA PRO A 84 7.38 -7.58 -20.64
C PRO A 84 6.34 -6.48 -20.91
N TRP A 85 5.07 -6.79 -20.63
CA TRP A 85 3.89 -5.93 -20.77
C TRP A 85 3.58 -5.47 -22.20
N THR A 86 4.03 -6.21 -23.22
CA THR A 86 3.74 -5.90 -24.63
C THR A 86 2.52 -6.63 -25.17
N TYR A 87 2.29 -7.86 -24.72
CA TYR A 87 1.06 -8.60 -24.97
C TYR A 87 0.87 -9.69 -23.91
N SER A 88 -0.30 -10.32 -23.88
CA SER A 88 -0.52 -11.53 -23.08
C SER A 88 -1.48 -12.48 -23.78
N LYS A 89 -1.28 -13.78 -23.56
CA LYS A 89 -2.21 -14.86 -23.87
C LYS A 89 -2.85 -15.47 -22.63
N ALA A 90 -2.48 -15.04 -21.42
CA ALA A 90 -3.04 -15.49 -20.15
C ALA A 90 -4.57 -15.32 -20.08
N PHE A 91 -5.12 -14.34 -20.81
CA PHE A 91 -6.56 -14.09 -20.96
C PHE A 91 -7.24 -15.03 -21.97
N GLY A 92 -6.52 -16.01 -22.52
CA GLY A 92 -7.03 -16.97 -23.49
C GLY A 92 -7.15 -16.46 -24.93
N PHE A 93 -6.71 -15.23 -25.18
CA PHE A 93 -6.60 -14.52 -26.45
C PHE A 93 -5.31 -13.70 -26.47
N HIS A 94 -4.81 -13.36 -27.66
CA HIS A 94 -3.70 -12.42 -27.77
C HIS A 94 -4.23 -11.00 -27.53
N ILE A 95 -3.87 -10.42 -26.39
CA ILE A 95 -4.23 -9.04 -26.03
C ILE A 95 -3.00 -8.15 -26.24
N GLY A 96 -3.13 -7.13 -27.09
CA GLY A 96 -2.07 -6.14 -27.30
C GLY A 96 -1.86 -5.19 -26.11
N GLN A 97 -0.67 -4.58 -26.04
CA GLN A 97 -0.19 -3.72 -24.94
C GLN A 97 -1.22 -2.74 -24.36
N LYS A 98 -1.88 -1.94 -25.21
CA LYS A 98 -2.85 -0.92 -24.76
C LYS A 98 -4.02 -1.54 -24.01
N ARG A 99 -4.53 -2.68 -24.50
CA ARG A 99 -5.66 -3.39 -23.90
C ARG A 99 -5.22 -4.21 -22.69
N LEU A 100 -3.99 -4.73 -22.71
CA LEU A 100 -3.38 -5.43 -21.57
C LEU A 100 -3.33 -4.53 -20.33
N HIS A 101 -2.86 -3.30 -20.47
CA HIS A 101 -2.82 -2.34 -19.35
C HIS A 101 -4.22 -2.02 -18.80
N THR A 102 -5.24 -1.98 -19.66
CA THR A 102 -6.63 -1.79 -19.22
C THR A 102 -7.15 -3.01 -18.46
N CYS A 103 -6.90 -4.22 -18.96
CA CYS A 103 -7.26 -5.46 -18.26
C CYS A 103 -6.57 -5.58 -16.90
N LEU A 104 -5.30 -5.18 -16.82
CA LEU A 104 -4.54 -5.14 -15.56
C LEU A 104 -5.15 -4.20 -14.53
N ARG A 105 -5.56 -2.99 -14.94
CA ARG A 105 -6.26 -2.07 -14.04
C ARG A 105 -7.53 -2.69 -13.48
N TYR A 106 -8.33 -3.34 -14.32
CA TYR A 106 -9.55 -4.01 -13.88
C TYR A 106 -9.28 -5.15 -12.91
N LEU A 107 -8.24 -5.95 -13.16
CA LEU A 107 -7.80 -6.99 -12.23
C LEU A 107 -7.38 -6.40 -10.88
N LEU A 108 -6.58 -5.34 -10.88
CA LEU A 108 -6.12 -4.67 -9.65
C LEU A 108 -7.26 -3.99 -8.89
N ILE A 109 -8.26 -3.43 -9.59
CA ILE A 109 -9.49 -2.90 -8.97
C ILE A 109 -10.24 -4.03 -8.27
N CYS A 110 -10.41 -5.19 -8.93
CA CYS A 110 -11.05 -6.35 -8.31
C CYS A 110 -10.29 -6.80 -7.06
N ILE A 111 -8.97 -6.91 -7.12
CA ILE A 111 -8.12 -7.27 -5.97
C ILE A 111 -8.32 -6.26 -4.84
N THR A 112 -8.23 -4.97 -5.13
CA THR A 112 -8.41 -3.88 -4.15
C THR A 112 -9.74 -4.03 -3.42
N HIS A 113 -10.84 -4.26 -4.14
CA HIS A 113 -12.15 -4.46 -3.53
C HIS A 113 -12.28 -5.76 -2.75
N MET A 114 -11.68 -6.85 -3.24
CA MET A 114 -11.66 -8.13 -2.51
C MET A 114 -10.95 -8.00 -1.17
N THR A 115 -9.85 -7.25 -1.13
CA THR A 115 -9.03 -7.03 0.07
C THR A 115 -9.68 -6.13 1.13
N LEU A 116 -10.86 -5.55 0.86
CA LEU A 116 -11.66 -4.86 1.87
C LEU A 116 -12.34 -5.83 2.85
N ASP A 117 -12.51 -7.08 2.46
CA ASP A 117 -12.99 -8.13 3.36
C ASP A 117 -11.81 -8.75 4.10
N ALA A 118 -11.81 -8.66 5.43
CA ALA A 118 -10.68 -9.09 6.25
C ALA A 118 -10.36 -10.59 6.12
N ALA A 119 -11.38 -11.45 5.95
CA ALA A 119 -11.17 -12.88 5.78
C ALA A 119 -10.51 -13.17 4.43
N ILE A 120 -10.98 -12.50 3.37
CA ILE A 120 -10.36 -12.61 2.05
C ILE A 120 -8.94 -12.05 2.08
N ALA A 121 -8.71 -10.89 2.70
CA ALA A 121 -7.38 -10.28 2.82
C ALA A 121 -6.39 -11.21 3.52
N GLU A 122 -6.78 -11.85 4.64
CA GLU A 122 -5.95 -12.83 5.34
C GLU A 122 -5.57 -14.02 4.44
N GLU A 123 -6.53 -14.55 3.70
CA GLU A 123 -6.29 -15.64 2.74
C GLU A 123 -5.33 -15.23 1.61
N LEU A 124 -5.50 -14.03 1.05
CA LEU A 124 -4.64 -13.50 -0.01
C LEU A 124 -3.22 -13.21 0.48
N SER A 125 -3.09 -12.71 1.71
CA SER A 125 -1.80 -12.54 2.37
C SER A 125 -1.08 -13.88 2.55
N GLY A 126 -1.80 -14.94 2.92
CA GLY A 126 -1.27 -16.31 2.97
C GLY A 126 -0.83 -16.87 1.60
N ALA A 127 -1.41 -16.37 0.50
CA ALA A 127 -1.05 -16.75 -0.87
C ALA A 127 0.13 -15.96 -1.47
N GLN A 128 0.86 -15.20 -0.65
CA GLN A 128 1.98 -14.33 -1.06
C GLN A 128 1.58 -13.22 -2.05
N LEU A 129 0.30 -12.86 -2.12
CA LEU A 129 -0.15 -11.74 -2.95
C LEU A 129 0.54 -10.41 -2.62
N PRO A 130 0.80 -10.05 -1.34
CA PRO A 130 1.50 -8.81 -1.01
C PRO A 130 2.88 -8.69 -1.69
N GLN A 131 3.71 -9.73 -1.56
CA GLN A 131 5.03 -9.76 -2.20
C GLN A 131 4.92 -9.67 -3.72
N MET A 132 3.99 -10.40 -4.32
CA MET A 132 3.77 -10.39 -5.76
C MET A 132 3.33 -9.01 -6.30
N LEU A 133 2.38 -8.37 -5.61
CA LEU A 133 1.93 -7.03 -5.99
C LEU A 133 3.06 -6.02 -5.91
N PHE A 134 3.91 -6.16 -4.89
CA PHE A 134 5.09 -5.35 -4.73
C PHE A 134 6.07 -5.56 -5.88
N ASP A 135 6.54 -6.78 -6.10
CA ASP A 135 7.56 -7.10 -7.11
C ASP A 135 7.15 -6.67 -8.52
N GLU A 136 5.89 -6.89 -8.87
CA GLU A 136 5.41 -6.73 -10.25
C GLU A 136 4.97 -5.29 -10.57
N PHE A 137 4.42 -4.57 -9.59
CA PHE A 137 3.78 -3.27 -9.84
C PHE A 137 4.42 -2.10 -9.08
N VAL A 138 5.16 -2.35 -7.98
CA VAL A 138 5.74 -1.31 -7.12
C VAL A 138 7.26 -1.24 -7.25
N ALA A 139 7.94 -2.38 -7.19
CA ALA A 139 9.40 -2.50 -7.24
C ALA A 139 9.98 -2.05 -8.59
N GLN A 140 9.16 -2.03 -9.65
CA GLN A 140 9.56 -1.47 -10.94
C GLN A 140 9.90 0.01 -10.75
N LYS A 141 11.20 0.30 -10.54
CA LYS A 141 11.76 1.66 -10.54
C LYS A 141 11.29 2.28 -11.82
N SER A 142 10.43 3.29 -11.70
CA SER A 142 9.89 4.03 -12.82
C SER A 142 11.08 4.45 -13.67
N THR A 143 11.30 3.77 -14.78
CA THR A 143 12.28 4.12 -15.80
C THR A 143 11.75 5.39 -16.45
N THR A 144 11.86 6.48 -15.71
CA THR A 144 11.54 7.86 -16.11
C THR A 144 12.62 8.44 -17.00
N THR A 145 13.59 7.64 -17.44
CA THR A 145 14.41 8.01 -18.59
C THR A 145 13.52 7.88 -19.83
N PRO A 146 13.11 8.98 -20.50
CA PRO A 146 12.59 8.88 -21.84
C PRO A 146 13.79 8.40 -22.66
N SER A 147 13.86 7.10 -22.93
CA SER A 147 14.67 6.65 -24.05
C SER A 147 14.09 7.39 -25.25
N ILE A 148 14.88 8.31 -25.79
CA ILE A 148 14.68 8.88 -27.12
C ILE A 148 14.95 7.73 -28.11
N ALA A 149 14.12 6.69 -28.03
CA ALA A 149 14.04 5.62 -29.00
C ALA A 149 12.89 6.00 -29.92
N ARG A 150 13.27 6.19 -31.18
CA ARG A 150 12.39 6.51 -32.29
C ARG A 150 11.13 5.63 -32.24
N ALA A 151 9.99 6.26 -32.47
CA ALA A 151 8.64 5.74 -32.29
C ALA A 151 8.22 4.57 -33.21
N ASP A 152 9.15 3.80 -33.79
CA ASP A 152 8.83 2.75 -34.76
C ASP A 152 9.34 1.34 -34.40
N ASP A 153 10.16 1.16 -33.36
CA ASP A 153 10.68 -0.17 -32.99
C ASP A 153 10.30 -0.56 -31.55
N GLY A 154 9.19 -1.28 -31.40
CA GLY A 154 8.98 -2.33 -30.38
C GLY A 154 9.16 -1.99 -28.89
N ALA A 155 9.34 -0.72 -28.50
CA ALA A 155 9.60 -0.37 -27.11
C ALA A 155 8.40 -0.69 -26.22
N SER A 156 8.62 -1.52 -25.19
CA SER A 156 7.61 -1.73 -24.16
C SER A 156 7.32 -0.41 -23.44
N LEU A 157 6.07 0.04 -23.47
CA LEU A 157 5.59 1.14 -22.64
C LEU A 157 5.63 0.68 -21.18
N PRO A 158 6.19 1.48 -20.26
CA PRO A 158 6.19 1.13 -18.86
C PRO A 158 4.75 0.96 -18.34
N LEU A 159 4.59 0.14 -17.29
CA LEU A 159 3.30 -0.01 -16.63
C LEU A 159 2.78 1.37 -16.21
N PRO A 160 1.49 1.69 -16.47
CA PRO A 160 0.94 2.99 -16.10
C PRO A 160 1.00 3.20 -14.59
N GLN A 161 1.27 4.45 -14.16
CA GLN A 161 1.28 4.83 -12.74
C GLN A 161 0.00 4.43 -11.99
N SER A 162 -1.15 4.44 -12.68
CA SER A 162 -2.42 3.96 -12.12
C SER A 162 -2.37 2.51 -11.64
N CYS A 163 -1.63 1.61 -12.30
CA CYS A 163 -1.52 0.21 -11.88
C CYS A 163 -0.72 0.12 -10.58
N ARG A 164 0.35 0.90 -10.48
CA ARG A 164 1.17 1.02 -9.27
C ARG A 164 0.37 1.56 -8.09
N LEU A 165 -0.42 2.62 -8.29
CA LEU A 165 -1.30 3.17 -7.24
C LEU A 165 -2.37 2.15 -6.81
N LEU A 166 -2.99 1.43 -7.74
CA LEU A 166 -3.96 0.37 -7.41
C LEU A 166 -3.31 -0.80 -6.66
N ALA A 167 -2.07 -1.17 -7.02
CA ALA A 167 -1.33 -2.18 -6.28
C ALA A 167 -1.02 -1.73 -4.85
N LEU A 168 -0.56 -0.48 -4.66
CA LEU A 168 -0.32 0.10 -3.34
C LEU A 168 -1.61 0.19 -2.50
N GLU A 169 -2.73 0.56 -3.11
CA GLU A 169 -4.05 0.55 -2.45
C GLU A 169 -4.45 -0.86 -1.99
N ALA A 170 -4.25 -1.87 -2.83
CA ALA A 170 -4.45 -3.27 -2.44
C ALA A 170 -3.49 -3.71 -1.32
N LEU A 171 -2.22 -3.30 -1.37
CA LEU A 171 -1.24 -3.57 -0.30
C LEU A 171 -1.65 -2.92 1.02
N ARG A 172 -2.20 -1.69 0.98
CA ARG A 172 -2.71 -1.01 2.17
C ARG A 172 -3.79 -1.86 2.84
N ASN A 173 -4.74 -2.35 2.05
CA ASN A 173 -5.85 -3.18 2.54
C ASN A 173 -5.36 -4.55 3.03
N LEU A 174 -4.42 -5.20 2.31
CA LEU A 174 -3.82 -6.47 2.72
C LEU A 174 -3.00 -6.36 4.02
N SER A 175 -2.49 -5.18 4.32
CA SER A 175 -1.73 -4.90 5.55
C SER A 175 -2.62 -4.49 6.72
N TYR A 176 -3.92 -4.26 6.50
CA TYR A 176 -4.83 -3.63 7.45
C TYR A 176 -4.96 -4.38 8.79
N THR A 177 -5.17 -3.60 9.85
CA THR A 177 -4.98 -3.96 11.26
C THR A 177 -5.88 -5.05 11.83
N GLU A 178 -6.96 -5.38 11.14
CA GLU A 178 -7.89 -6.44 11.56
C GLU A 178 -7.49 -7.84 11.04
N ALA A 179 -6.53 -7.91 10.11
CA ALA A 179 -5.98 -9.18 9.66
C ALA A 179 -5.14 -9.82 10.79
N LYS A 180 -5.45 -11.06 11.16
CA LYS A 180 -4.71 -11.79 12.22
C LYS A 180 -3.28 -12.13 11.82
N ALA A 181 -2.99 -12.15 10.53
CA ALA A 181 -1.67 -12.43 9.97
C ALA A 181 -1.11 -11.16 9.32
N THR A 182 0.05 -10.72 9.79
CA THR A 182 0.82 -9.67 9.13
C THR A 182 1.29 -10.18 7.76
N PRO A 183 1.08 -9.43 6.66
CA PRO A 183 1.56 -9.87 5.36
C PRO A 183 3.08 -9.96 5.36
N HIS A 184 3.60 -10.95 4.64
CA HIS A 184 5.04 -11.17 4.51
C HIS A 184 5.60 -10.37 3.34
N PHE A 185 6.57 -9.51 3.64
CA PHE A 185 7.41 -8.83 2.65
C PHE A 185 8.86 -9.29 2.81
N SER A 186 9.58 -9.37 1.70
CA SER A 186 11.03 -9.54 1.70
C SER A 186 11.71 -8.31 2.28
N THR A 187 12.95 -8.47 2.77
CA THR A 187 13.76 -7.33 3.26
C THR A 187 13.93 -6.27 2.17
N ASP A 188 14.21 -6.70 0.93
CA ASP A 188 14.38 -5.78 -0.21
C ASP A 188 13.09 -4.98 -0.49
N ALA A 189 11.92 -5.61 -0.38
CA ALA A 189 10.64 -4.93 -0.56
C ALA A 189 10.39 -3.88 0.53
N LEU A 190 10.72 -4.20 1.78
CA LEU A 190 10.63 -3.23 2.88
C LEU A 190 11.61 -2.07 2.69
N ASP A 191 12.82 -2.35 2.21
CA ASP A 191 13.83 -1.34 1.93
C ASP A 191 13.37 -0.36 0.84
N ASP A 192 12.82 -0.89 -0.25
CA ASP A 192 12.24 -0.07 -1.32
C ASP A 192 11.01 0.72 -0.85
N LEU A 193 10.13 0.16 0.01
CA LEU A 193 9.01 0.91 0.60
C LEU A 193 9.51 2.08 1.46
N TRP A 194 10.57 1.88 2.23
CA TRP A 194 11.22 2.97 2.97
C TRP A 194 11.78 4.03 2.03
N ASP A 195 12.46 3.62 0.97
CA ASP A 195 12.99 4.55 -0.03
C ASP A 195 11.88 5.35 -0.71
N LEU A 196 10.75 4.73 -1.05
CA LEU A 196 9.58 5.42 -1.60
C LEU A 196 8.98 6.41 -0.60
N LEU A 197 8.79 6.01 0.66
CA LEU A 197 8.28 6.88 1.72
C LEU A 197 9.17 8.11 1.91
N LEU A 198 10.49 7.92 1.86
CA LEU A 198 11.46 8.95 2.22
C LEU A 198 11.90 9.82 1.03
N THR A 199 11.86 9.31 -0.20
CA THR A 199 12.41 10.02 -1.39
C THR A 199 11.38 10.38 -2.45
N SER A 200 10.22 9.71 -2.52
CA SER A 200 9.23 10.02 -3.56
C SER A 200 8.60 11.39 -3.32
N THR A 201 8.37 12.14 -4.41
CA THR A 201 7.65 13.43 -4.40
C THR A 201 6.19 13.29 -4.83
N LEU A 202 5.75 12.06 -5.16
CA LEU A 202 4.39 11.79 -5.62
C LEU A 202 3.46 11.62 -4.41
N VAL A 203 2.66 12.64 -4.13
CA VAL A 203 1.78 12.72 -2.94
C VAL A 203 0.93 11.46 -2.73
N ASP A 204 0.21 10.99 -3.76
CA ASP A 204 -0.67 9.83 -3.63
C ASP A 204 0.11 8.53 -3.39
N GLU A 205 1.31 8.40 -3.97
CA GLU A 205 2.18 7.24 -3.71
C GLU A 205 2.70 7.26 -2.28
N VAL A 206 3.21 8.40 -1.83
CA VAL A 206 3.76 8.54 -0.47
C VAL A 206 2.67 8.28 0.56
N GLY A 207 1.46 8.80 0.35
CA GLY A 207 0.32 8.54 1.23
C GLY A 207 0.02 7.05 1.35
N LEU A 208 -0.08 6.32 0.24
CA LEU A 208 -0.36 4.89 0.26
C LEU A 208 0.78 4.07 0.89
N VAL A 209 2.04 4.42 0.59
CA VAL A 209 3.20 3.76 1.21
C VAL A 209 3.24 4.02 2.71
N ALA A 210 2.93 5.24 3.14
CA ALA A 210 2.81 5.58 4.56
C ALA A 210 1.74 4.73 5.23
N ASP A 211 0.56 4.59 4.62
CA ASP A 211 -0.52 3.76 5.16
C ASP A 211 -0.11 2.27 5.25
N VAL A 212 0.58 1.73 4.23
CA VAL A 212 1.11 0.35 4.25
C VAL A 212 2.07 0.16 5.44
N LEU A 213 3.06 1.04 5.59
CA LEU A 213 4.03 0.98 6.68
C LEU A 213 3.39 1.25 8.06
N CYS A 214 2.37 2.11 8.12
CA CYS A 214 1.59 2.38 9.31
C CYS A 214 0.83 1.13 9.78
N ASN A 215 0.19 0.44 8.85
CA ASN A 215 -0.53 -0.80 9.13
C ASN A 215 0.44 -1.91 9.58
N LEU A 216 1.56 -2.10 8.88
CA LEU A 216 2.60 -3.07 9.26
C LEU A 216 3.20 -2.78 10.64
N SER A 217 3.52 -1.51 10.93
CA SER A 217 4.11 -1.09 12.21
C SER A 217 3.15 -1.26 13.39
N THR A 218 1.83 -1.25 13.15
CA THR A 218 0.83 -1.49 14.20
C THR A 218 0.94 -2.91 14.75
N HIS A 219 1.23 -3.90 13.91
CA HIS A 219 1.31 -5.31 14.31
C HIS A 219 2.69 -5.71 14.82
N ALA A 220 3.73 -5.33 14.07
CA ALA A 220 5.09 -5.79 14.28
C ALA A 220 6.09 -4.67 13.93
N PRO A 221 6.22 -3.63 14.78
CA PRO A 221 7.07 -2.47 14.46
C PRO A 221 8.53 -2.87 14.18
N ARG A 222 9.03 -3.92 14.83
CA ARG A 222 10.40 -4.42 14.63
C ARG A 222 10.62 -5.19 13.32
N SER A 223 9.57 -5.70 12.67
CA SER A 223 9.72 -6.40 11.39
C SER A 223 9.94 -5.44 10.21
N LEU A 224 9.74 -4.14 10.42
CA LEU A 224 9.95 -3.11 9.40
C LEU A 224 11.40 -2.71 9.19
N HIS A 225 12.33 -3.25 9.97
CA HIS A 225 13.75 -2.90 9.88
C HIS A 225 13.98 -1.37 9.87
N ALA A 226 13.26 -0.65 10.75
CA ALA A 226 13.40 0.79 10.90
C ALA A 226 14.75 1.11 11.55
N THR A 227 15.77 1.32 10.72
CA THR A 227 17.12 1.69 11.16
C THR A 227 17.13 3.12 11.69
N LYS A 228 18.17 3.47 12.45
CA LYS A 228 18.36 4.85 12.93
C LYS A 228 18.27 5.86 11.79
N ASP A 229 18.97 5.62 10.68
CA ASP A 229 19.00 6.54 9.55
C ASP A 229 17.61 6.72 8.90
N ARG A 230 16.78 5.66 8.86
CA ARG A 230 15.39 5.74 8.38
C ARG A 230 14.51 6.56 9.30
N LEU A 231 14.65 6.38 10.61
CA LEU A 231 13.90 7.15 11.61
C LEU A 231 14.32 8.63 11.61
N ASP A 232 15.61 8.91 11.50
CA ASP A 232 16.14 10.27 11.36
C ASP A 232 15.61 10.95 10.08
N ALA A 233 15.61 10.22 8.95
CA ALA A 233 15.06 10.71 7.68
C ALA A 233 13.54 10.92 7.75
N LEU A 234 12.79 10.03 8.41
CA LEU A 234 11.36 10.16 8.63
C LEU A 234 11.02 11.43 9.41
N VAL A 235 11.73 11.69 10.53
CA VAL A 235 11.56 12.92 11.32
C VAL A 235 11.89 14.14 10.49
N LYS A 236 13.01 14.10 9.76
CA LYS A 236 13.41 15.22 8.90
C LYS A 236 12.34 15.54 7.87
N ARG A 237 11.79 14.52 7.20
CA ARG A 237 10.74 14.69 6.19
C ARG A 237 9.41 15.17 6.79
N LEU A 238 9.04 14.64 7.96
CA LEU A 238 7.84 15.05 8.69
C LEU A 238 7.88 16.54 9.06
N VAL A 239 9.04 17.04 9.49
CA VAL A 239 9.23 18.42 9.96
C VAL A 239 9.59 19.39 8.82
N ASP A 240 10.10 18.90 7.69
CA ASP A 240 10.46 19.77 6.55
C ASP A 240 9.20 20.31 5.86
N GLU A 241 8.86 21.56 6.20
CA GLU A 241 7.70 22.25 5.65
C GLU A 241 7.76 22.43 4.14
N ASN A 242 8.96 22.51 3.54
CA ASN A 242 9.12 22.72 2.10
C ASN A 242 8.95 21.43 1.29
N GLN A 243 9.03 20.27 1.94
CA GLN A 243 8.92 18.97 1.27
C GLN A 243 7.53 18.36 1.37
N THR A 244 6.72 18.81 2.33
CA THR A 244 5.46 18.15 2.65
C THR A 244 4.32 19.16 2.73
N ASP A 245 3.91 19.71 1.59
CA ASP A 245 2.81 20.69 1.55
C ASP A 245 1.42 20.05 1.72
N ASP A 246 1.27 18.75 1.41
CA ASP A 246 0.00 18.04 1.56
C ASP A 246 -0.18 17.50 3.00
N PRO A 247 -1.23 17.93 3.74
CA PRO A 247 -1.51 17.44 5.08
C PRO A 247 -1.63 15.91 5.16
N ARG A 248 -2.14 15.24 4.12
CA ARG A 248 -2.30 13.78 4.10
C ARG A 248 -0.96 13.06 4.22
N VAL A 249 0.09 13.61 3.59
CA VAL A 249 1.44 13.05 3.68
C VAL A 249 2.01 13.28 5.07
N ARG A 250 1.83 14.47 5.66
CA ARG A 250 2.30 14.73 7.05
C ARG A 250 1.62 13.81 8.05
N ILE A 251 0.31 13.62 7.92
CA ILE A 251 -0.48 12.70 8.76
C ILE A 251 0.05 11.27 8.60
N GLY A 252 0.18 10.77 7.36
CA GLY A 252 0.70 9.42 7.12
C GLY A 252 2.11 9.20 7.69
N LEU A 253 3.04 10.14 7.46
CA LEU A 253 4.39 10.08 8.04
C LEU A 253 4.35 10.09 9.57
N GLY A 254 3.49 10.94 10.15
CA GLY A 254 3.29 11.03 11.58
C GLY A 254 2.71 9.74 12.15
N ASP A 255 1.72 9.12 11.51
CA ASP A 255 1.09 7.88 11.98
C ASP A 255 2.06 6.70 11.95
N VAL A 256 2.92 6.61 10.93
CA VAL A 256 4.05 5.67 10.91
C VAL A 256 4.96 5.91 12.12
N ALA A 257 5.32 7.16 12.40
CA ALA A 257 6.15 7.50 13.55
C ALA A 257 5.46 7.16 14.88
N VAL A 258 4.16 7.42 15.03
CA VAL A 258 3.35 7.10 16.21
C VAL A 258 3.40 5.62 16.52
N ASN A 259 3.20 4.77 15.51
CA ASN A 259 3.19 3.31 15.69
C ASN A 259 4.58 2.75 16.00
N LEU A 260 5.62 3.25 15.33
CA LEU A 260 7.00 2.88 15.65
C LEU A 260 7.39 3.34 17.07
N ALA A 261 6.96 4.53 17.49
CA ALA A 261 7.24 5.09 18.81
C ALA A 261 6.56 4.35 19.97
N ARG A 262 5.71 3.35 19.69
CA ARG A 262 5.24 2.40 20.71
C ARG A 262 6.34 1.45 21.20
N ASP A 263 7.37 1.23 20.38
CA ASP A 263 8.56 0.50 20.80
C ASP A 263 9.58 1.45 21.44
N ASN A 264 9.93 1.18 22.70
CA ASN A 264 10.85 2.02 23.48
C ASN A 264 12.19 2.29 22.77
N HIS A 265 12.72 1.34 21.99
CA HIS A 265 13.97 1.55 21.27
C HIS A 265 13.82 2.65 20.21
N TYR A 266 12.74 2.60 19.43
CA TYR A 266 12.45 3.61 18.42
C TYR A 266 12.05 4.94 19.04
N SER A 267 11.35 4.96 20.18
CA SER A 267 11.05 6.21 20.91
C SER A 267 12.33 6.97 21.27
N VAL A 268 13.36 6.28 21.77
CA VAL A 268 14.65 6.89 22.09
C VAL A 268 15.32 7.45 20.85
N VAL A 269 15.30 6.70 19.74
CA VAL A 269 15.87 7.18 18.47
C VAL A 269 15.15 8.44 18.00
N PHE A 270 13.81 8.47 18.02
CA PHE A 270 13.03 9.65 17.66
C PHE A 270 13.35 10.87 18.52
N LEU A 271 13.50 10.68 19.85
CA LEU A 271 13.88 11.76 20.75
C LEU A 271 15.28 12.31 20.41
N CYS A 272 16.25 11.42 20.17
CA CYS A 272 17.58 11.83 19.75
C CYS A 272 17.58 12.54 18.38
N ALA A 273 16.76 12.08 17.43
CA ALA A 273 16.62 12.69 16.10
C ALA A 273 16.06 14.13 16.19
N LEU A 274 15.01 14.30 16.99
CA LEU A 274 14.41 15.61 17.25
C LEU A 274 15.38 16.54 17.98
N GLU A 275 16.11 16.03 18.97
CA GLU A 275 17.10 16.80 19.74
C GLU A 275 18.31 17.21 18.89
N ALA A 276 18.77 16.35 17.98
CA ALA A 276 19.88 16.67 17.08
C ALA A 276 19.49 17.62 15.94
N GLY A 277 18.20 17.75 15.63
CA GLY A 277 17.69 18.55 14.52
C GLY A 277 16.76 19.67 14.97
N PRO A 278 15.44 19.52 14.78
CA PRO A 278 14.47 20.61 14.86
C PRO A 278 14.21 21.14 16.29
N ALA A 279 14.56 20.38 17.33
CA ALA A 279 14.17 20.69 18.72
C ALA A 279 15.28 20.48 19.76
N PRO A 280 16.43 21.18 19.66
CA PRO A 280 17.55 21.00 20.59
C PRO A 280 17.13 21.19 22.05
N GLY A 281 17.39 20.18 22.88
CA GLY A 281 17.09 20.15 24.31
C GLY A 281 15.59 20.18 24.68
N ARG A 282 14.66 20.20 23.71
CA ARG A 282 13.22 20.28 23.99
C ARG A 282 12.31 19.48 23.04
N PRO A 283 12.64 18.22 22.67
CA PRO A 283 11.91 17.47 21.64
C PRO A 283 10.40 17.31 21.93
N ILE A 284 10.01 17.02 23.17
CA ILE A 284 8.61 16.87 23.57
C ILE A 284 7.84 18.19 23.51
N HIS A 285 8.43 19.28 24.00
CA HIS A 285 7.79 20.59 23.96
C HIS A 285 7.61 21.09 22.53
N PHE A 286 8.58 20.83 21.65
CA PHE A 286 8.46 21.15 20.25
C PHE A 286 7.24 20.48 19.60
N LEU A 287 7.05 19.17 19.81
CA LEU A 287 5.89 18.46 19.23
C LEU A 287 4.56 18.95 19.82
N ARG A 288 4.53 19.27 21.12
CA ARG A 288 3.33 19.84 21.78
C ARG A 288 3.00 21.22 21.22
N ASP A 289 3.98 22.13 21.20
CA ASP A 289 3.81 23.50 20.68
C ASP A 289 3.34 23.42 19.21
N TRP A 290 3.92 22.50 18.43
CA TRP A 290 3.48 22.25 17.05
C TRP A 290 2.04 21.73 16.95
N ALA A 291 1.62 20.81 17.83
CA ALA A 291 0.24 20.35 17.87
C ALA A 291 -0.76 21.47 18.22
N GLU A 292 -0.39 22.35 19.16
CA GLU A 292 -1.19 23.51 19.58
C GLU A 292 -1.36 24.52 18.43
N ASP A 293 -0.29 24.77 17.67
CA ASP A 293 -0.29 25.68 16.52
C ASP A 293 -0.92 25.07 15.26
N CYS A 294 -1.01 23.75 15.19
CA CYS A 294 -1.53 23.04 14.02
C CYS A 294 -3.03 23.28 13.84
N THR A 295 -3.46 23.75 12.67
CA THR A 295 -4.89 23.96 12.35
C THR A 295 -5.60 22.69 11.87
N ASP A 296 -4.86 21.75 11.27
CA ASP A 296 -5.42 20.49 10.80
C ASP A 296 -5.68 19.55 11.97
N ALA A 297 -6.92 19.09 12.11
CA ALA A 297 -7.34 18.26 13.24
C ALA A 297 -6.74 16.86 13.21
N GLY A 298 -6.52 16.29 12.01
CA GLY A 298 -5.91 14.97 11.84
C GLY A 298 -4.44 15.01 12.25
N LEU A 299 -3.69 15.97 11.70
CA LEU A 299 -2.28 16.15 12.04
C LEU A 299 -2.11 16.49 13.52
N ARG A 300 -2.98 17.33 14.10
CA ARG A 300 -2.97 17.60 15.54
C ARG A 300 -3.10 16.32 16.36
N ALA A 301 -4.08 15.47 16.05
CA ALA A 301 -4.28 14.20 16.76
C ALA A 301 -3.07 13.26 16.63
N THR A 302 -2.47 13.17 15.44
CA THR A 302 -1.25 12.41 15.19
C THR A 302 -0.08 12.95 16.03
N LEU A 303 0.13 14.27 16.08
CA LEU A 303 1.20 14.91 16.86
C LEU A 303 0.99 14.72 18.37
N GLU A 304 -0.24 14.82 18.87
CA GLU A 304 -0.60 14.54 20.25
C GLU A 304 -0.31 13.08 20.63
N ALA A 305 -0.69 12.13 19.77
CA ALA A 305 -0.42 10.71 19.96
C ALA A 305 1.09 10.40 19.95
N LEU A 306 1.84 11.04 19.06
CA LEU A 306 3.30 10.89 18.99
C LEU A 306 3.95 11.44 20.26
N THR A 307 3.54 12.65 20.68
CA THR A 307 4.00 13.29 21.91
C THR A 307 3.74 12.41 23.12
N HIS A 308 2.54 11.81 23.19
CA HIS A 308 2.17 10.86 24.24
C HIS A 308 3.10 9.63 24.24
N ASN A 309 3.28 8.97 23.11
CA ASN A 309 4.11 7.75 23.03
C ASN A 309 5.57 8.04 23.41
N LEU A 310 6.14 9.15 22.94
CA LEU A 310 7.50 9.56 23.27
C LEU A 310 7.65 9.99 24.74
N ALA A 311 6.62 10.56 25.35
CA ALA A 311 6.63 10.92 26.78
C ALA A 311 6.49 9.70 27.72
N TRP A 312 5.98 8.58 27.22
CA TRP A 312 5.67 7.38 28.02
C TRP A 312 6.68 6.23 27.90
N SER A 313 7.68 6.30 27.01
CA SER A 313 8.73 5.27 26.90
C SER A 313 9.53 5.12 28.22
N ASP A 314 9.51 3.90 28.78
CA ASP A 314 10.10 3.34 30.03
C ASP A 314 10.61 4.29 31.15
N VAL A 315 10.22 4.00 32.39
CA VAL A 315 10.62 4.69 33.64
C VAL A 315 12.14 4.74 33.83
N SER A 316 12.87 3.72 33.37
CA SER A 316 14.35 3.70 33.45
C SER A 316 15.01 4.68 32.48
N THR A 317 14.43 4.89 31.30
CA THR A 317 14.83 5.91 30.33
C THR A 317 14.29 7.29 30.69
N LYS A 318 13.13 7.38 31.35
CA LYS A 318 12.65 8.59 32.04
C LYS A 318 13.69 9.07 33.03
N ILE A 319 14.39 8.22 33.80
CA ILE A 319 15.44 8.70 34.72
C ILE A 319 16.64 9.32 33.98
N ALA A 320 16.95 8.88 32.76
CA ALA A 320 18.03 9.46 31.96
C ALA A 320 17.62 10.77 31.26
N LEU A 321 16.41 10.82 30.69
CA LEU A 321 15.84 12.02 30.05
C LEU A 321 15.35 13.06 31.07
N GLN A 322 14.80 12.65 32.22
CA GLN A 322 14.46 13.54 33.33
C GLN A 322 15.71 14.17 33.95
N LYS A 323 16.86 13.48 33.93
CA LYS A 323 18.15 14.08 34.30
C LYS A 323 18.67 15.10 33.29
N LEU A 324 18.16 15.09 32.05
CA LEU A 324 18.52 16.05 31.00
C LEU A 324 17.49 17.17 30.80
N GLY A 325 16.25 17.06 31.32
CA GLY A 325 15.24 18.12 31.12
C GLY A 325 14.10 18.25 32.15
N ALA A 326 13.99 17.43 33.19
CA ALA A 326 12.81 17.45 34.08
C ALA A 326 12.95 18.33 35.33
N SER A 327 13.44 19.56 35.17
CA SER A 327 13.20 20.60 36.18
C SER A 327 11.87 21.33 35.96
N SER A 328 11.23 21.22 34.80
CA SER A 328 10.05 22.03 34.42
C SER A 328 8.73 21.25 34.28
N PHE A 329 8.77 19.92 34.18
CA PHE A 329 7.57 19.13 33.87
C PHE A 329 6.61 18.91 35.07
N LEU A 330 7.08 19.09 36.31
CA LEU A 330 6.27 18.83 37.51
C LEU A 330 5.44 20.02 38.00
N GLN A 331 5.60 21.23 37.46
CA GLN A 331 4.79 22.38 37.90
C GLN A 331 3.39 22.46 37.27
N VAL A 332 3.10 21.71 36.20
CA VAL A 332 1.84 21.85 35.44
C VAL A 332 0.78 20.79 35.78
N PHE A 333 1.15 19.70 36.46
CA PHE A 333 0.19 18.67 36.88
C PHE A 333 -0.22 18.75 38.37
N VAL A 334 0.29 19.74 39.12
CA VAL A 334 -0.03 19.98 40.55
C VAL A 334 -0.66 21.36 40.77
N GLY A 335 -1.13 22.02 39.70
CA GLY A 335 -1.86 23.27 39.75
C GLY A 335 -3.34 23.08 39.43
#